data_AF-A0A7S2HHW8-F1
#
_entry.id   AF-A0A7S2HHW8-F1
#
_cell.length_a   1.000
_cell.length_b   1.000
_cell.length_c   1.000
_cell.angle_alpha   90.00
_cell.angle_beta   90.00
_cell.angle_gamma   90.00
#
_symmetry.space_group_name_H-M   'P 1'
#
loop_
_entity.id
_entity.type
_entity.pdbx_description
1 polymer ?
#
loop_
_entity_poly.entity_id
_entity_poly.type
_entity_poly.pdbx_seq_one_letter_code
_entity_poly.pdbx_strand_id
1 'polypeptide(L)'
;KNEALVNENVGIGSPLPCKRVGDKNLSPTESPVKRLKVKETLSVKIASSSLHKKSFTPFSEPPCLSSVALFHKTFHCPVEDTPKIPSPERCDLRLNLINEEVMELRQAINEGDLTEVADALADIQYVLSGTVHEFGMGNIFQKLFTEVHRSNMTKLCANEEDAEATVAHYLRRDGTKASYHASGDGFMVFRKSDSKTLKCVKYSPANLLPILEGAVDETAS
;
A
#
# COMPACT_ATOMS: atom_id res chain seq x y z
N LYS A 1 -7.62 -59.09 20.31
CA LYS A 1 -6.65 -58.87 21.41
C LYS A 1 -5.53 -58.02 20.81
N ASN A 2 -5.78 -56.71 20.64
CA ASN A 2 -5.49 -55.61 21.60
C ASN A 2 -3.98 -55.31 21.59
N GLU A 3 -3.43 -54.11 21.44
CA GLU A 3 -3.85 -52.68 21.48
C GLU A 3 -2.73 -51.88 20.76
N ALA A 4 -3.01 -50.91 19.87
CA ALA A 4 -3.12 -49.47 20.12
C ALA A 4 -1.93 -48.81 20.88
N LEU A 5 -1.22 -47.87 20.22
CA LEU A 5 -0.85 -46.56 20.78
C LEU A 5 -0.38 -45.62 19.66
N VAL A 6 -1.28 -44.71 19.32
CA VAL A 6 -1.09 -43.44 18.63
C VAL A 6 -0.44 -42.47 19.62
N ASN A 7 0.44 -41.58 19.17
CA ASN A 7 0.71 -40.33 19.89
C ASN A 7 0.81 -39.17 18.88
N GLU A 8 -0.34 -38.51 18.73
CA GLU A 8 -0.48 -37.12 18.32
C GLU A 8 0.01 -36.21 19.45
N ASN A 9 0.69 -35.11 19.11
CA ASN A 9 0.57 -33.81 19.80
C ASN A 9 1.47 -32.77 19.13
N VAL A 10 0.93 -32.02 18.17
CA VAL A 10 1.39 -30.67 17.87
C VAL A 10 0.21 -29.73 18.12
N GLY A 11 0.05 -29.36 19.38
CA GLY A 11 -0.78 -28.24 19.79
C GLY A 11 0.07 -26.98 19.81
N ILE A 12 -0.17 -26.07 18.88
CA ILE A 12 0.20 -24.66 19.03
C ILE A 12 -1.09 -23.88 18.87
N GLY A 13 -1.64 -23.46 20.00
CA GLY A 13 -2.87 -22.67 20.09
C GLY A 13 -2.66 -21.25 19.57
N SER A 14 -3.71 -20.72 18.95
CA SER A 14 -3.92 -19.31 18.67
C SER A 14 -3.83 -18.46 19.95
N PRO A 15 -3.46 -17.18 19.83
CA PRO A 15 -4.24 -16.18 20.54
C PRO A 15 -4.36 -14.88 19.74
N LEU A 16 -5.44 -14.75 18.96
CA LEU A 16 -6.15 -13.49 18.74
C LEU A 16 -7.67 -13.77 18.73
N PRO A 17 -8.51 -12.87 19.26
CA PRO A 17 -9.90 -13.18 19.60
C PRO A 17 -10.81 -13.17 18.36
N CYS A 18 -11.01 -14.33 17.76
CA CYS A 18 -11.97 -14.55 16.68
C CYS A 18 -13.42 -14.27 17.15
N LYS A 19 -14.03 -13.16 16.71
CA LYS A 19 -15.48 -12.95 16.78
C LYS A 19 -16.13 -13.42 15.48
N ARG A 20 -16.94 -14.47 15.59
CA ARG A 20 -17.68 -15.09 14.49
C ARG A 20 -18.95 -14.29 14.19
N VAL A 21 -19.08 -13.68 13.00
CA VAL A 21 -20.35 -13.08 12.53
C VAL A 21 -20.90 -13.88 11.35
N GLY A 22 -22.20 -14.16 11.39
CA GLY A 22 -22.89 -15.14 10.56
C GLY A 22 -23.37 -14.62 9.20
N ASP A 23 -23.45 -15.56 8.26
CA ASP A 23 -23.95 -15.40 6.89
C ASP A 23 -25.39 -14.88 6.84
N LYS A 24 -25.59 -13.74 6.17
CA LYS A 24 -26.88 -13.36 5.59
C LYS A 24 -26.70 -12.85 4.16
N ASN A 25 -27.27 -13.63 3.25
CA ASN A 25 -27.37 -13.40 1.80
C ASN A 25 -27.86 -11.97 1.45
N LEU A 26 -27.14 -11.27 0.57
CA LEU A 26 -27.62 -10.08 -0.14
C LEU A 26 -27.66 -10.35 -1.66
N SER A 27 -28.86 -10.28 -2.24
CA SER A 27 -29.08 -10.23 -3.69
C SER A 27 -28.98 -8.78 -4.20
N PRO A 28 -28.48 -8.53 -5.43
CA PRO A 28 -28.30 -7.18 -5.96
C PRO A 28 -29.59 -6.65 -6.62
N THR A 29 -30.02 -5.45 -6.25
CA THR A 29 -31.00 -4.67 -7.02
C THR A 29 -30.32 -3.44 -7.61
N GLU A 30 -30.23 -3.40 -8.94
CA GLU A 30 -29.77 -2.24 -9.70
C GLU A 30 -30.79 -1.08 -9.63
N SER A 31 -30.29 0.16 -9.63
CA SER A 31 -31.11 1.37 -9.86
C SER A 31 -30.43 2.26 -10.90
N PRO A 32 -31.18 2.81 -11.88
CA PRO A 32 -30.58 3.47 -13.05
C PRO A 32 -30.29 4.96 -12.80
N VAL A 33 -29.03 5.36 -13.02
CA VAL A 33 -28.60 6.77 -12.94
C VAL A 33 -28.94 7.50 -14.25
N LYS A 34 -29.82 8.52 -14.18
CA LYS A 34 -30.15 9.41 -15.30
C LYS A 34 -29.05 10.44 -15.54
N ARG A 35 -28.61 10.53 -16.80
CA ARG A 35 -27.57 11.43 -17.34
C ARG A 35 -28.09 12.87 -17.48
N LEU A 36 -27.56 13.83 -16.70
CA LEU A 36 -27.72 15.27 -16.99
C LEU A 36 -26.65 15.76 -17.97
N LYS A 37 -27.07 16.51 -18.99
CA LYS A 37 -26.21 17.26 -19.92
C LYS A 37 -25.93 18.65 -19.34
N VAL A 38 -24.68 19.10 -19.31
CA VAL A 38 -24.32 20.50 -19.07
C VAL A 38 -23.43 20.99 -20.20
N LYS A 39 -23.83 22.13 -20.78
CA LYS A 39 -23.19 22.85 -21.88
C LYS A 39 -22.10 23.81 -21.38
N GLU A 40 -21.05 23.91 -22.19
CA GLU A 40 -20.14 25.04 -22.48
C GLU A 40 -19.64 26.01 -21.38
N THR A 41 -18.32 25.91 -21.18
CA THR A 41 -17.28 26.95 -21.13
C THR A 41 -17.60 28.35 -20.59
N LEU A 42 -16.97 28.66 -19.45
CA LEU A 42 -16.64 30.02 -19.02
C LEU A 42 -15.14 30.09 -18.67
N SER A 43 -14.45 31.02 -19.33
CA SER A 43 -13.05 31.39 -19.12
C SER A 43 -12.87 32.04 -17.74
N VAL A 44 -11.96 31.51 -16.92
CA VAL A 44 -11.61 32.10 -15.61
C VAL A 44 -10.20 32.67 -15.68
N LYS A 45 -10.11 33.98 -15.42
CA LYS A 45 -8.86 34.73 -15.22
C LYS A 45 -8.11 34.15 -14.02
N ILE A 46 -6.87 33.71 -14.23
CA ILE A 46 -6.00 33.22 -13.16
C ILE A 46 -5.51 34.44 -12.36
N ALA A 47 -6.14 34.68 -11.21
CA ALA A 47 -5.52 35.47 -10.16
C ALA A 47 -4.43 34.60 -9.50
N SER A 48 -3.20 35.11 -9.45
CA SER A 48 -2.09 34.50 -8.71
C SER A 48 -2.43 34.49 -7.22
N SER A 49 -3.14 33.46 -6.76
CA SER A 49 -3.45 33.29 -5.36
C SER A 49 -2.30 32.58 -4.67
N SER A 50 -1.69 33.32 -3.75
CA SER A 50 -0.71 32.88 -2.76
C SER A 50 -1.28 31.73 -1.94
N LEU A 51 -1.09 30.49 -2.41
CA LEU A 51 -1.40 29.28 -1.66
C LEU A 51 -0.36 29.13 -0.56
N HIS A 52 -0.84 29.24 0.67
CA HIS A 52 -0.06 29.10 1.89
C HIS A 52 0.68 27.75 1.89
N LYS A 53 2.01 27.80 1.91
CA LYS A 53 2.88 26.65 2.20
C LYS A 53 2.61 26.19 3.64
N LYS A 54 1.63 25.30 3.86
CA LYS A 54 1.58 24.53 5.12
C LYS A 54 2.85 23.67 5.16
N SER A 55 3.76 23.94 6.09
CA SER A 55 4.96 23.12 6.27
C SER A 55 4.53 21.72 6.70
N PHE A 56 5.00 20.69 6.00
CA PHE A 56 4.80 19.30 6.38
C PHE A 56 5.51 19.04 7.71
N THR A 57 4.77 18.55 8.71
CA THR A 57 5.33 18.06 9.97
C THR A 57 5.38 16.53 9.91
N PRO A 58 6.55 15.90 10.08
CA PRO A 58 6.65 14.45 10.15
C PRO A 58 5.74 13.86 11.24
N PHE A 59 5.20 12.68 10.97
CA PHE A 59 4.43 11.93 11.96
C PHE A 59 5.35 11.19 12.93
N SER A 60 4.86 10.88 14.12
CA SER A 60 5.51 9.92 15.02
C SER A 60 5.26 8.51 14.49
N GLU A 61 6.31 7.86 13.97
CA GLU A 61 6.19 6.51 13.42
C GLU A 61 6.36 5.45 14.52
N PRO A 62 5.45 4.45 14.62
CA PRO A 62 5.68 3.29 15.48
C PRO A 62 6.86 2.45 14.96
N PRO A 63 7.66 1.82 15.84
CA PRO A 63 8.78 0.97 15.42
C PRO A 63 8.28 -0.41 14.96
N CYS A 64 7.39 -0.46 13.96
CA CYS A 64 6.66 -1.67 13.55
C CYS A 64 7.56 -2.89 13.33
N LEU A 65 8.65 -2.72 12.58
CA LEU A 65 9.60 -3.81 12.33
C LEU A 65 10.24 -4.29 13.62
N SER A 66 10.70 -3.40 14.50
CA SER A 66 11.36 -3.80 15.75
C SER A 66 10.38 -4.49 16.71
N SER A 67 9.16 -3.98 16.83
CA SER A 67 8.11 -4.59 17.67
C SER A 67 7.75 -5.99 17.20
N VAL A 68 7.57 -6.19 15.89
CA VAL A 68 7.22 -7.51 15.34
C VAL A 68 8.41 -8.47 15.35
N ALA A 69 9.65 -7.98 15.20
CA ALA A 69 10.84 -8.82 15.38
C ALA A 69 10.94 -9.34 16.82
N LEU A 70 10.63 -8.50 17.82
CA LEU A 70 10.57 -8.92 19.23
C LEU A 70 9.49 -9.98 19.44
N PHE A 71 8.31 -9.79 18.85
CA PHE A 71 7.24 -10.79 18.89
C PHE A 71 7.69 -12.12 18.25
N HIS A 72 8.21 -12.12 17.03
CA HIS A 72 8.70 -13.34 16.39
C HIS A 72 9.78 -14.05 17.22
N LYS A 73 10.72 -13.31 17.83
CA LYS A 73 11.73 -13.88 18.74
C LYS A 73 11.10 -14.53 19.97
N THR A 74 10.08 -13.89 20.54
CA THR A 74 9.38 -14.36 21.75
C THR A 74 8.55 -15.62 21.46
N PHE A 75 7.89 -15.67 20.32
CA PHE A 75 6.99 -16.76 19.91
C PHE A 75 7.64 -17.75 18.94
N HIS A 76 8.97 -17.72 18.83
CA HIS A 76 9.77 -18.61 17.98
C HIS A 76 9.31 -18.67 16.51
N CYS A 77 8.83 -17.53 15.98
CA CYS A 77 8.56 -17.37 14.56
C CYS A 77 9.83 -16.97 13.80
N PRO A 78 9.97 -17.31 12.50
CA PRO A 78 11.14 -16.95 11.71
C PRO A 78 11.40 -15.44 11.63
N VAL A 79 12.67 -15.08 11.77
CA VAL A 79 13.24 -13.78 11.40
C VAL A 79 14.50 -14.10 10.63
N GLU A 80 14.48 -13.84 9.34
CA GLU A 80 15.56 -14.23 8.45
C GLU A 80 16.60 -13.10 8.35
N ASP A 81 17.87 -13.47 8.28
CA ASP A 81 18.97 -12.50 8.29
C ASP A 81 19.24 -11.90 6.91
N THR A 82 18.89 -12.63 5.84
CA THR A 82 19.16 -12.23 4.45
C THR A 82 17.92 -12.40 3.55
N PRO A 83 17.77 -11.54 2.53
CA PRO A 83 16.64 -11.63 1.59
C PRO A 83 16.53 -13.02 0.96
N LYS A 84 15.38 -13.66 1.11
CA LYS A 84 15.09 -14.96 0.48
C LYS A 84 13.60 -15.18 0.30
N ILE A 85 13.27 -16.20 -0.49
CA ILE A 85 11.92 -16.76 -0.55
C ILE A 85 11.83 -17.91 0.45
N PRO A 86 10.93 -17.86 1.45
CA PRO A 86 10.68 -18.97 2.37
C PRO A 86 10.10 -20.22 1.68
N SER A 87 9.82 -21.27 2.45
CA SER A 87 9.10 -22.44 1.90
C SER A 87 7.69 -22.04 1.40
N PRO A 88 7.11 -22.77 0.44
CA PRO A 88 5.76 -22.50 -0.06
C PRO A 88 4.73 -22.37 1.06
N GLU A 89 4.78 -23.25 2.06
CA GLU A 89 3.85 -23.26 3.19
C GLU A 89 3.98 -21.99 4.07
N ARG A 90 5.21 -21.48 4.22
CA ARG A 90 5.48 -20.21 4.92
C ARG A 90 4.93 -19.03 4.12
N CYS A 91 5.18 -19.01 2.80
CA CYS A 91 4.65 -18.00 1.90
C CYS A 91 3.12 -17.97 1.92
N ASP A 92 2.48 -19.13 1.85
CA ASP A 92 1.03 -19.27 1.91
C ASP A 92 0.48 -18.78 3.25
N LEU A 93 1.14 -19.10 4.37
CA LEU A 93 0.71 -18.55 5.68
C LEU A 93 0.76 -17.02 5.67
N ARG A 94 1.84 -16.41 5.16
CA ARG A 94 1.97 -14.94 5.16
C ARG A 94 0.95 -14.27 4.26
N LEU A 95 0.67 -14.83 3.09
CA LEU A 95 -0.38 -14.34 2.21
C LEU A 95 -1.77 -14.46 2.85
N ASN A 96 -2.05 -15.58 3.52
CA ASN A 96 -3.33 -15.79 4.20
C ASN A 96 -3.55 -14.78 5.33
N LEU A 97 -2.53 -14.54 6.17
CA LEU A 97 -2.61 -13.54 7.24
C LEU A 97 -2.87 -12.14 6.67
N ILE A 98 -2.15 -11.71 5.63
CA ILE A 98 -2.40 -10.41 4.99
C ILE A 98 -3.82 -10.32 4.42
N ASN A 99 -4.28 -11.39 3.78
CA ASN A 99 -5.61 -11.40 3.17
C ASN A 99 -6.74 -11.37 4.21
N GLU A 100 -6.56 -12.02 5.36
CA GLU A 100 -7.48 -11.97 6.49
C GLU A 100 -7.71 -10.53 6.93
N GLU A 101 -6.65 -9.79 7.29
CA GLU A 101 -6.78 -8.40 7.78
C GLU A 101 -7.35 -7.44 6.70
N VAL A 102 -7.05 -7.70 5.42
CA VAL A 102 -7.63 -6.91 4.31
C VAL A 102 -9.13 -7.17 4.16
N MET A 103 -9.59 -8.39 4.43
CA MET A 103 -11.02 -8.71 4.42
C MET A 103 -11.75 -8.08 5.59
N GLU A 104 -11.14 -8.05 6.77
CA GLU A 104 -11.67 -7.34 7.94
C GLU A 104 -11.76 -5.83 7.68
N LEU A 105 -10.71 -5.21 7.13
CA LEU A 105 -10.75 -3.80 6.73
C LEU A 105 -11.89 -3.51 5.76
N ARG A 106 -12.10 -4.39 4.76
CA ARG A 106 -13.21 -4.24 3.80
C ARG A 106 -14.56 -4.30 4.51
N GLN A 107 -14.74 -5.22 5.45
CA GLN A 107 -15.97 -5.36 6.21
C GLN A 107 -16.21 -4.10 7.06
N ALA A 108 -15.22 -3.66 7.83
CA ALA A 108 -15.30 -2.48 8.68
C ALA A 108 -15.65 -1.20 7.89
N ILE A 109 -15.08 -1.02 6.69
CA ILE A 109 -15.44 0.09 5.78
C ILE A 109 -16.90 0.00 5.35
N ASN A 110 -17.38 -1.18 4.97
CA ASN A 110 -18.77 -1.37 4.52
C ASN A 110 -19.78 -1.13 5.64
N GLU A 111 -19.40 -1.46 6.88
CA GLU A 111 -20.22 -1.26 8.07
C GLU A 111 -20.12 0.17 8.62
N GLY A 112 -19.14 0.95 8.16
CA GLY A 112 -18.88 2.30 8.65
C GLY A 112 -18.31 2.32 10.08
N ASP A 113 -17.66 1.23 10.51
CA ASP A 113 -17.08 1.11 11.85
C ASP A 113 -15.64 1.62 11.87
N LEU A 114 -15.46 2.84 12.35
CA LEU A 114 -14.13 3.47 12.42
C LEU A 114 -13.18 2.76 13.40
N THR A 115 -13.72 2.10 14.43
CA THR A 115 -12.88 1.41 15.42
C THR A 115 -12.27 0.17 14.80
N GLU A 116 -13.09 -0.64 14.13
CA GLU A 116 -12.65 -1.84 13.42
C GLU A 116 -11.78 -1.49 12.19
N VAL A 117 -12.01 -0.33 11.55
CA VAL A 117 -11.08 0.18 10.53
C VAL A 117 -9.70 0.47 11.12
N ALA A 118 -9.64 1.08 12.31
CA ALA A 118 -8.36 1.39 12.95
C ALA A 118 -7.62 0.12 13.38
N ASP A 119 -8.35 -0.88 13.88
CA ASP A 119 -7.85 -2.19 14.26
C ASP A 119 -7.24 -2.91 13.05
N ALA A 120 -8.02 -3.11 11.99
CA ALA A 120 -7.57 -3.78 10.77
C ALA A 120 -6.38 -3.06 10.10
N LEU A 121 -6.32 -1.73 10.14
CA LEU A 121 -5.15 -0.98 9.62
C LEU A 121 -3.88 -1.25 10.44
N ALA A 122 -3.99 -1.34 11.76
CA ALA A 122 -2.86 -1.68 12.63
C ALA A 122 -2.41 -3.13 12.41
N ASP A 123 -3.35 -4.06 12.26
CA ASP A 123 -3.06 -5.47 12.06
C ASP A 123 -2.47 -5.77 10.69
N ILE A 124 -2.96 -5.13 9.61
CA ILE A 124 -2.30 -5.15 8.29
C ILE A 124 -0.83 -4.75 8.42
N GLN A 125 -0.54 -3.66 9.14
CA GLN A 125 0.83 -3.21 9.35
C GLN A 125 1.64 -4.23 10.17
N TYR A 126 1.03 -4.91 11.14
CA TYR A 126 1.67 -5.91 11.96
C TYR A 126 2.03 -7.18 11.16
N VAL A 127 1.07 -7.73 10.41
CA VAL A 127 1.29 -8.93 9.58
C VAL A 127 2.21 -8.65 8.39
N LEU A 128 2.18 -7.42 7.83
CA LEU A 128 3.15 -6.97 6.83
C LEU A 128 4.57 -6.97 7.40
N SER A 129 4.76 -6.40 8.60
CA SER A 129 6.08 -6.39 9.26
C SER A 129 6.58 -7.81 9.53
N GLY A 130 5.70 -8.72 9.92
CA GLY A 130 6.05 -10.14 10.10
C GLY A 130 6.48 -10.79 8.78
N THR A 131 5.83 -10.45 7.68
CA THR A 131 6.20 -10.91 6.33
C THR A 131 7.57 -10.38 5.91
N VAL A 132 7.86 -9.10 6.18
CA VAL A 132 9.18 -8.50 5.92
C VAL A 132 10.30 -9.27 6.64
N HIS A 133 10.07 -9.67 7.89
CA HIS A 133 11.05 -10.45 8.66
C HIS A 133 11.25 -11.86 8.12
N GLU A 134 10.19 -12.54 7.69
CA GLU A 134 10.33 -13.89 7.14
C GLU A 134 10.99 -13.94 5.78
N PHE A 135 10.88 -12.87 5.01
CA PHE A 135 11.59 -12.74 3.73
C PHE A 135 13.00 -12.18 3.91
N GLY A 136 13.45 -11.95 5.15
CA GLY A 136 14.80 -11.50 5.49
C GLY A 136 15.10 -10.08 5.05
N MET A 137 14.06 -9.25 4.96
CA MET A 137 14.17 -7.87 4.48
C MET A 137 14.21 -6.85 5.62
N GLY A 138 14.11 -7.26 6.89
CA GLY A 138 14.00 -6.35 8.03
C GLY A 138 15.07 -5.24 8.07
N ASN A 139 16.33 -5.58 7.84
CA ASN A 139 17.46 -4.63 7.87
C ASN A 139 17.54 -3.71 6.65
N ILE A 140 16.93 -4.08 5.53
CA ILE A 140 16.98 -3.32 4.27
C ILE A 140 15.64 -2.66 3.91
N PHE A 141 14.58 -2.94 4.67
CA PHE A 141 13.23 -2.48 4.34
C PHE A 141 13.11 -0.97 4.30
N GLN A 142 13.83 -0.25 5.17
CA GLN A 142 13.89 1.21 5.12
C GLN A 142 14.44 1.71 3.77
N LYS A 143 15.49 1.09 3.23
CA LYS A 143 16.05 1.43 1.92
C LYS A 143 15.07 1.12 0.79
N LEU A 144 14.42 -0.05 0.86
CA LEU A 144 13.38 -0.43 -0.11
C LEU A 144 12.22 0.56 -0.11
N PHE A 145 11.69 0.92 1.07
CA PHE A 145 10.60 1.87 1.20
C PHE A 145 11.00 3.27 0.70
N THR A 146 12.21 3.72 1.05
CA THR A 146 12.74 5.02 0.60
C THR A 146 12.85 5.09 -0.93
N GLU A 147 13.31 4.03 -1.58
CA GLU A 147 13.41 3.98 -3.04
C GLU A 147 12.03 3.94 -3.71
N VAL A 148 11.07 3.19 -3.16
CA VAL A 148 9.68 3.22 -3.61
C VAL A 148 9.07 4.61 -3.42
N HIS A 149 9.34 5.28 -2.30
CA HIS A 149 8.88 6.64 -2.04
C HIS A 149 9.48 7.63 -3.05
N ARG A 150 10.81 7.61 -3.27
CA ARG A 150 11.49 8.43 -4.29
C ARG A 150 10.82 8.28 -5.65
N SER A 151 10.65 7.04 -6.11
CA SER A 151 9.98 6.71 -7.38
C SER A 151 8.56 7.27 -7.44
N ASN A 152 7.78 7.10 -6.37
CA ASN A 152 6.43 7.66 -6.27
C ASN A 152 6.41 9.19 -6.35
N MET A 153 7.38 9.87 -5.74
CA MET A 153 7.49 11.33 -5.81
C MET A 153 7.82 11.83 -7.22
N THR A 154 8.51 11.03 -8.05
CA THR A 154 8.74 11.38 -9.48
C THR A 154 7.49 11.32 -10.37
N LYS A 155 6.34 10.90 -9.83
CA LYS A 155 5.05 10.99 -10.54
C LYS A 155 4.57 12.44 -10.67
N LEU A 156 5.02 13.34 -9.80
CA LEU A 156 4.74 14.77 -9.89
C LEU A 156 5.56 15.36 -11.05
N CYS A 157 4.91 16.07 -11.98
CA CYS A 157 5.62 16.76 -13.06
C CYS A 157 6.24 18.05 -12.55
N ALA A 158 7.49 18.32 -12.91
CA ALA A 158 8.23 19.49 -12.40
C ALA A 158 7.72 20.82 -12.96
N ASN A 159 7.12 20.80 -14.15
CA ASN A 159 6.59 21.98 -14.82
C ASN A 159 5.33 21.64 -15.64
N GLU A 160 4.68 22.68 -16.15
CA GLU A 160 3.44 22.57 -16.90
C GLU A 160 3.62 21.84 -18.23
N GLU A 161 4.76 22.05 -18.92
CA GLU A 161 5.09 21.36 -20.18
C GLU A 161 5.12 19.83 -19.99
N ASP A 162 5.76 19.35 -18.93
CA ASP A 162 5.78 17.92 -18.59
C ASP A 162 4.37 17.39 -18.25
N ALA A 163 3.52 18.21 -17.62
CA ALA A 163 2.14 17.84 -17.30
C ALA A 163 1.27 17.73 -18.56
N GLU A 164 1.38 18.68 -19.49
CA GLU A 164 0.70 18.65 -20.78
C GLU A 164 1.15 17.47 -21.63
N ALA A 165 2.47 17.25 -21.72
CA ALA A 165 3.04 16.10 -22.40
C ALA A 165 2.52 14.78 -21.81
N THR A 166 2.35 14.72 -20.49
CA THR A 166 1.78 13.56 -19.79
C THR A 166 0.31 13.35 -20.14
N VAL A 167 -0.53 14.38 -20.11
CA VAL A 167 -1.95 14.26 -20.52
C VAL A 167 -2.03 13.74 -21.96
N ALA A 168 -1.24 14.30 -22.87
CA ALA A 168 -1.21 13.91 -24.26
C ALA A 168 -0.68 12.47 -24.44
N HIS A 169 0.31 12.05 -23.64
CA HIS A 169 0.82 10.69 -23.64
C HIS A 169 -0.27 9.65 -23.32
N TYR A 170 -1.01 9.83 -22.22
CA TYR A 170 -2.07 8.90 -21.83
C TYR A 170 -3.23 8.88 -22.84
N LEU A 171 -3.62 10.04 -23.37
CA LEU A 171 -4.65 10.10 -24.40
C LEU A 171 -4.24 9.31 -25.65
N ARG A 172 -2.98 9.45 -26.11
CA ARG A 172 -2.47 8.72 -27.28
C ARG A 172 -2.27 7.23 -27.01
N ARG A 173 -1.82 6.85 -25.80
CA ARG A 173 -1.47 5.47 -25.46
C ARG A 173 -2.70 4.57 -25.35
N ASP A 174 -3.73 5.00 -24.62
CA ASP A 174 -4.88 4.16 -24.29
C ASP A 174 -6.21 4.92 -24.20
N GLY A 175 -6.26 6.17 -24.67
CA GLY A 175 -7.46 6.99 -24.66
C GLY A 175 -7.82 7.54 -23.27
N THR A 176 -6.97 7.37 -22.26
CA THR A 176 -7.23 7.89 -20.91
C THR A 176 -7.35 9.41 -20.93
N LYS A 177 -8.51 9.91 -20.52
CA LYS A 177 -8.76 11.35 -20.34
C LYS A 177 -8.20 11.81 -19.01
N ALA A 178 -7.16 12.63 -19.07
CA ALA A 178 -6.49 13.20 -17.90
C ALA A 178 -6.65 14.72 -17.82
N SER A 179 -6.37 15.26 -16.65
CA SER A 179 -6.20 16.70 -16.36
C SER A 179 -5.07 16.87 -15.35
N TYR A 180 -4.61 18.11 -15.15
CA TYR A 180 -3.61 18.43 -14.15
C TYR A 180 -3.99 19.67 -13.35
N HIS A 181 -3.37 19.84 -12.18
CA HIS A 181 -3.39 21.08 -11.40
C HIS A 181 -2.05 21.25 -10.66
N ALA A 182 -1.72 22.49 -10.29
CA ALA A 182 -0.55 22.79 -9.47
C ALA A 182 -0.66 22.12 -8.09
N SER A 183 0.40 21.44 -7.66
CA SER A 183 0.47 20.71 -6.38
C SER A 183 1.88 20.81 -5.81
N GLY A 184 2.01 21.49 -4.66
CA GLY A 184 3.31 21.82 -4.08
C GLY A 184 4.17 22.63 -5.05
N ASP A 185 5.37 22.12 -5.33
CA ASP A 185 6.34 22.73 -6.25
C ASP A 185 6.22 22.20 -7.70
N GLY A 186 5.15 21.49 -8.05
CA GLY A 186 4.97 20.91 -9.39
C GLY A 186 3.51 20.79 -9.82
N PHE A 187 3.24 19.86 -10.74
CA PHE A 187 1.95 19.63 -11.36
C PHE A 187 1.54 18.16 -11.22
N MET A 188 0.38 17.92 -10.60
CA MET A 188 -0.17 16.57 -10.45
C MET A 188 -1.12 16.27 -11.60
N VAL A 189 -0.79 15.26 -12.40
CA VAL A 189 -1.65 14.75 -13.48
C VAL A 189 -2.52 13.63 -12.93
N PHE A 190 -3.82 13.67 -13.20
CA PHE A 190 -4.79 12.70 -12.69
C PHE A 190 -5.80 12.31 -13.76
N ARG A 191 -6.32 11.09 -13.65
CA ARG A 191 -7.37 10.56 -14.50
C ARG A 191 -8.73 11.14 -14.11
N LYS A 192 -9.51 11.63 -15.08
CA LYS A 192 -10.80 12.29 -14.82
C LYS A 192 -11.89 11.36 -14.28
N SER A 193 -11.79 10.05 -14.49
CA SER A 193 -12.85 9.10 -14.09
C SER A 193 -12.88 8.80 -12.58
N ASP A 194 -11.72 8.82 -11.93
CA ASP A 194 -11.57 8.37 -10.52
C ASP A 194 -10.52 9.17 -9.74
N SER A 195 -10.02 10.27 -10.31
CA SER A 195 -8.99 11.12 -9.71
C SER A 195 -7.67 10.41 -9.39
N LYS A 196 -7.41 9.24 -10.00
CA LYS A 196 -6.16 8.51 -9.80
C LYS A 196 -4.98 9.30 -10.36
N THR A 197 -3.96 9.54 -9.53
CA THR A 197 -2.68 10.13 -9.96
C THR A 197 -2.00 9.27 -11.03
N LEU A 198 -1.59 9.91 -12.12
CA LEU A 198 -0.89 9.30 -13.24
C LEU A 198 0.61 9.55 -13.14
N LYS A 199 1.40 8.68 -13.75
CA LYS A 199 2.86 8.82 -13.77
C LYS A 199 3.25 9.89 -14.80
N CYS A 200 4.02 10.89 -14.40
CA CYS A 200 4.62 11.86 -15.32
C CYS A 200 5.43 11.16 -16.42
N VAL A 201 5.57 11.79 -17.59
CA VAL A 201 6.42 11.25 -18.69
C VAL A 201 7.90 11.10 -18.29
N LYS A 202 8.37 11.91 -17.33
CA LYS A 202 9.73 11.82 -16.74
C LYS A 202 9.79 10.95 -15.47
N TYR A 203 8.75 10.15 -15.21
CA TYR A 203 8.71 9.22 -14.09
C TYR A 203 9.92 8.27 -14.10
N SER A 204 10.53 8.08 -12.94
CA SER A 204 11.62 7.14 -12.71
C SER A 204 11.10 5.95 -11.89
N PRO A 205 11.11 4.72 -12.43
CA PRO A 205 10.68 3.54 -11.67
C PRO A 205 11.60 3.26 -10.48
N ALA A 206 11.06 2.54 -9.49
CA ALA A 206 11.85 2.10 -8.35
C ALA A 206 12.83 1.02 -8.81
N ASN A 207 14.10 1.11 -8.42
CA ASN A 207 15.11 0.09 -8.69
C ASN A 207 15.54 -0.61 -7.40
N LEU A 208 14.91 -1.75 -7.10
CA LEU A 208 15.09 -2.47 -5.84
C LEU A 208 16.21 -3.51 -5.88
N LEU A 209 16.64 -3.95 -7.07
CA LEU A 209 17.60 -5.03 -7.22
C LEU A 209 18.96 -4.72 -6.55
N PRO A 210 19.57 -3.53 -6.71
CA PRO A 210 20.83 -3.21 -6.04
C PRO A 210 20.71 -3.25 -4.51
N ILE A 211 19.54 -2.90 -3.97
CA ILE A 211 19.28 -2.92 -2.52
C ILE A 211 19.22 -4.36 -2.01
N LEU A 212 18.60 -5.27 -2.78
CA LEU A 212 18.50 -6.69 -2.47
C LEU A 212 19.86 -7.41 -2.58
N GLU A 213 20.68 -7.03 -3.57
CA GLU A 213 22.02 -7.60 -3.80
C GLU A 213 23.09 -7.05 -2.87
N GLY A 214 22.75 -6.06 -2.02
CA GLY A 214 23.69 -5.46 -1.07
C GLY A 214 24.74 -4.57 -1.73
N ALA A 215 24.45 -4.00 -2.91
CA ALA A 215 25.35 -3.07 -3.56
C ALA A 215 25.64 -1.87 -2.63
N VAL A 216 26.92 -1.67 -2.34
CA VAL A 216 27.39 -0.53 -1.55
C VAL A 216 27.29 0.70 -2.44
N ASP A 217 26.58 1.72 -1.97
CA ASP A 217 26.53 3.01 -2.65
C ASP A 217 27.92 3.66 -2.52
N GLU A 218 28.77 3.53 -3.54
CA GLU A 218 30.13 4.09 -3.56
C GLU A 218 30.15 5.63 -3.65
N THR A 219 29.00 6.31 -3.48
CA THR A 219 28.88 7.76 -3.71
C THR A 219 28.75 8.61 -2.45
N ALA A 220 28.92 8.04 -1.26
CA ALA A 220 29.02 8.80 -0.01
C ALA A 220 30.43 8.71 0.60
N SER A 221 31.34 9.56 0.10
CA SER A 221 32.64 9.90 0.72
C SER A 221 32.88 11.38 0.55
#